data_AF-A0A7S0UW23-F1
#
_entry.id   AF-A0A7S0UW23-F1
#
_cell.length_a   1.000
_cell.length_b   1.000
_cell.length_c   1.000
_cell.angle_alpha   90.00
_cell.angle_beta   90.00
_cell.angle_gamma   90.00
#
_symmetry.space_group_name_H-M   'P 1'
#
loop_
_entity.id
_entity.type
_entity.pdbx_description
1 polymer ?
#
loop_
_entity_poly.entity_id
_entity_poly.type
_entity_poly.pdbx_seq_one_letter_code
_entity_poly.pdbx_strand_id
1 'polypeptide(L)'
;VEASENSSLRLLRCVRALSSSFSLLVDIKLLLNSPLSNMLLLPTFLRRSIRRGYVRTMSTVSNISSLPIWASVDPISMSGKRPAKCENFVSGKWLPVSEYKVFPDPLNGEPFLSVPNTSFDETKPFIASLKSVTKSGLHNPFKSPERYVMYGGVSKRVAQELGRPEVSDFFARLIQRVAPKSYKQAAGEVAVTRAFFENFSGDQVRFLARGFSNPGDHPGQMSSGYRWPYGPVTLIAPFNFPLEIPALQAMGALFMGNKPLVHVDARVSVVFEQLVRLLLHCGMPAADLDLLHGPGPTMGHVIRQAKPRNTLFTGSQRVAELLAEQTHGRLFLEDAGFDWKLLGPDAAAHDAATQKYVAWQCDQDAYACSGQKCSAQSILFAHTNWSKGTQLFEQMKEFASRRKLSDLTIGPVLSWTTENMLKHVEKLKSLPGAYVMFGGEALSEPHSIPAVYGAVQPTAVFVPLTSMLASEEAFALCTTEVFGPFQVVTEWSDGELPLVLEALERMENHLTAAVVSNDVSFQRKVLEATVNGTTYCGIRARTTGAPQNHWFGPCGDPRGAGIGTPEAIRLVWSCHREIIKDEGPMPNAHGFETS
;
A
#
# COMPACT_ATOMS: atom_id res chain seq x y z
N VAL A 1 84.25 33.15 5.95
CA VAL A 1 83.22 33.79 5.09
C VAL A 1 82.80 32.80 3.99
N GLU A 2 82.38 31.56 4.27
CA GLU A 2 81.33 31.06 5.21
C GLU A 2 79.93 31.60 4.89
N ALA A 3 78.86 30.80 4.77
CA ALA A 3 78.80 29.34 4.57
C ALA A 3 77.46 28.93 3.90
N SER A 4 77.61 28.13 2.85
CA SER A 4 76.81 26.98 2.38
C SER A 4 75.69 26.38 3.24
N GLU A 5 74.70 25.83 2.53
CA GLU A 5 74.05 24.51 2.75
C GLU A 5 73.59 24.11 4.17
N ASN A 6 72.26 24.04 4.37
CA ASN A 6 71.50 23.02 5.13
C ASN A 6 70.03 23.52 5.21
N SER A 7 68.97 22.71 5.13
CA SER A 7 68.87 21.28 5.41
C SER A 7 67.63 20.62 4.77
N SER A 8 67.63 20.48 3.44
CA SER A 8 66.67 19.60 2.73
C SER A 8 67.19 18.16 2.59
N LEU A 9 67.92 17.63 3.60
CA LEU A 9 68.45 16.25 3.62
C LEU A 9 68.96 15.80 5.01
N ARG A 10 68.04 15.65 5.97
CA ARG A 10 68.19 14.82 7.19
C ARG A 10 66.81 14.25 7.55
N LEU A 11 66.54 12.96 7.65
CA LEU A 11 67.35 11.75 7.44
C LEU A 11 66.54 10.76 6.59
N LEU A 12 67.16 10.22 5.52
CA LEU A 12 66.70 8.98 4.89
C LEU A 12 67.92 8.07 4.73
N ARG A 13 68.29 7.37 5.81
CA ARG A 13 69.26 6.24 5.81
C ARG A 13 69.27 5.50 7.15
N CYS A 14 69.47 4.18 7.07
CA CYS A 14 69.63 3.22 8.18
C CYS A 14 68.39 3.12 9.08
N VAL A 15 67.41 2.23 8.84
CA VAL A 15 67.53 0.78 8.54
C VAL A 15 68.46 0.07 9.54
N ARG A 16 67.86 -0.49 10.61
CA ARG A 16 68.09 -1.88 11.04
C ARG A 16 67.17 -2.30 12.20
N ALA A 17 66.86 -3.60 12.19
CA ALA A 17 66.41 -4.46 13.29
C ALA A 17 64.91 -4.44 13.71
N LEU A 18 64.28 -5.60 13.50
CA LEU A 18 63.22 -6.22 14.34
C LEU A 18 61.85 -5.51 14.30
N SER A 19 60.82 -5.98 13.59
CA SER A 19 60.45 -7.34 13.13
C SER A 19 60.22 -8.38 14.23
N SER A 20 59.04 -8.34 14.86
CA SER A 20 58.33 -9.55 15.32
C SER A 20 56.88 -9.24 15.72
N SER A 21 55.93 -9.97 15.11
CA SER A 21 54.66 -10.49 15.71
C SER A 21 53.60 -9.50 16.23
N PHE A 22 52.29 -9.75 16.22
CA PHE A 22 51.37 -10.76 15.62
C PHE A 22 49.93 -10.18 15.79
N SER A 23 48.84 -10.47 15.07
CA SER A 23 48.54 -10.86 13.68
C SER A 23 47.00 -10.79 13.55
N LEU A 24 46.41 -10.37 12.42
CA LEU A 24 44.94 -10.37 12.26
C LEU A 24 44.45 -10.83 10.87
N LEU A 25 43.35 -11.58 10.93
CA LEU A 25 42.60 -12.37 9.94
C LEU A 25 42.41 -11.87 8.47
N VAL A 26 42.44 -12.88 7.58
CA VAL A 26 41.45 -13.23 6.50
C VAL A 26 41.73 -12.90 5.03
N ASP A 27 41.36 -13.89 4.21
CA ASP A 27 41.83 -14.19 2.86
C ASP A 27 41.05 -13.60 1.67
N ILE A 28 41.84 -13.12 0.71
CA ILE A 28 41.83 -13.45 -0.73
C ILE A 28 40.57 -13.14 -1.57
N LYS A 29 40.79 -12.31 -2.61
CA LYS A 29 40.06 -12.36 -3.88
C LYS A 29 40.92 -11.91 -5.07
N LEU A 30 40.82 -12.66 -6.17
CA LEU A 30 41.05 -12.27 -7.58
C LEU A 30 42.45 -11.81 -8.03
N LEU A 31 42.94 -12.42 -9.12
CA LEU A 31 43.59 -11.71 -10.22
C LEU A 31 43.35 -12.44 -11.55
N LEU A 32 43.07 -11.67 -12.61
CA LEU A 32 42.88 -12.11 -13.99
C LEU A 32 44.19 -11.96 -14.77
N ASN A 33 44.41 -12.82 -15.77
CA ASN A 33 45.01 -12.42 -17.05
C ASN A 33 44.84 -13.50 -18.15
N SER A 34 44.61 -13.05 -19.37
CA SER A 34 44.38 -13.78 -20.63
C SER A 34 45.71 -13.93 -21.44
N PRO A 35 45.79 -14.41 -22.72
CA PRO A 35 44.71 -14.74 -23.68
C PRO A 35 44.92 -15.92 -24.69
N LEU A 36 43.88 -16.15 -25.50
CA LEU A 36 43.86 -16.59 -26.93
C LEU A 36 44.46 -17.94 -27.39
N SER A 37 43.60 -18.77 -28.00
CA SER A 37 43.78 -19.28 -29.38
C SER A 37 42.48 -19.88 -29.97
N ASN A 38 42.35 -19.85 -31.30
CA ASN A 38 41.11 -20.14 -32.04
C ASN A 38 41.14 -21.51 -32.77
N MET A 39 39.93 -22.03 -33.05
CA MET A 39 39.51 -23.01 -34.10
C MET A 39 40.56 -23.80 -34.89
N LEU A 40 40.36 -25.13 -35.00
CA LEU A 40 40.22 -25.83 -36.31
C LEU A 40 39.78 -27.32 -36.20
N LEU A 41 39.03 -27.77 -37.23
CA LEU A 41 38.77 -29.15 -37.72
C LEU A 41 37.55 -29.98 -37.21
N LEU A 42 36.97 -30.67 -38.20
CA LEU A 42 35.74 -31.51 -38.29
C LEU A 42 36.03 -33.02 -37.96
N PRO A 43 35.09 -34.01 -38.05
CA PRO A 43 33.72 -34.00 -38.60
C PRO A 43 32.60 -34.70 -37.76
N THR A 44 31.39 -34.66 -38.34
CA THR A 44 30.12 -35.32 -37.99
C THR A 44 30.17 -36.83 -37.69
N PHE A 45 29.29 -37.34 -36.79
CA PHE A 45 28.23 -38.35 -37.08
C PHE A 45 27.25 -38.54 -35.90
N LEU A 46 26.13 -39.24 -36.14
CA LEU A 46 25.09 -39.68 -35.18
C LEU A 46 24.11 -38.64 -34.59
N ARG A 47 23.06 -38.33 -35.37
CA ARG A 47 21.71 -38.09 -34.83
C ARG A 47 20.99 -39.43 -34.59
N ARG A 48 20.59 -39.75 -33.36
CA ARG A 48 19.31 -40.47 -33.06
C ARG A 48 19.01 -40.58 -31.56
N SER A 49 17.72 -40.51 -31.24
CA SER A 49 17.10 -40.83 -29.94
C SER A 49 17.45 -39.93 -28.73
N ILE A 50 16.54 -39.03 -28.39
CA ILE A 50 15.78 -39.05 -27.12
C ILE A 50 14.50 -38.23 -27.37
N ARG A 51 13.36 -38.94 -27.51
CA ARG A 51 12.00 -38.38 -27.45
C ARG A 51 11.15 -39.40 -26.70
N ARG A 52 11.09 -39.29 -25.36
CA ARG A 52 10.09 -39.95 -24.50
C ARG A 52 10.18 -39.45 -23.06
N GLY A 53 9.02 -39.20 -22.46
CA GLY A 53 8.84 -39.29 -21.01
C GLY A 53 9.12 -38.04 -20.18
N TYR A 54 8.27 -37.01 -20.27
CA TYR A 54 7.92 -36.17 -19.10
C TYR A 54 6.49 -35.65 -19.19
N VAL A 55 5.52 -36.57 -19.36
CA VAL A 55 4.14 -36.33 -18.93
C VAL A 55 4.05 -36.85 -17.50
N ARG A 56 4.26 -35.97 -16.52
CA ARG A 56 4.08 -36.32 -15.11
C ARG A 56 2.62 -36.09 -14.76
N THR A 57 1.87 -37.19 -14.63
CA THR A 57 0.50 -37.20 -14.14
C THR A 57 0.41 -36.50 -12.79
N MET A 58 -0.51 -35.55 -12.65
CA MET A 58 -0.87 -35.00 -11.33
C MET A 58 -1.73 -36.02 -10.58
N SER A 59 -1.07 -37.00 -9.96
CA SER A 59 -1.72 -37.92 -9.02
C SER A 59 -1.97 -37.20 -7.69
N THR A 60 -3.23 -36.84 -7.45
CA THR A 60 -3.87 -36.76 -6.12
C THR A 60 -2.94 -36.48 -4.93
N VAL A 61 -2.77 -35.20 -4.58
CA VAL A 61 -2.31 -34.84 -3.23
C VAL A 61 -3.42 -35.19 -2.26
N SER A 62 -3.15 -36.07 -1.30
CA SER A 62 -4.10 -36.52 -0.30
C SER A 62 -4.47 -35.41 0.68
N ASN A 63 -5.77 -35.26 0.95
CA ASN A 63 -6.34 -34.33 1.92
C ASN A 63 -5.80 -34.56 3.35
N ILE A 64 -4.81 -33.77 3.77
CA ILE A 64 -4.66 -33.33 5.17
C ILE A 64 -4.25 -31.85 5.13
N SER A 65 -5.22 -30.94 5.01
CA SER A 65 -4.96 -29.52 5.27
C SER A 65 -4.90 -29.30 6.79
N SER A 66 -3.75 -29.57 7.39
CA SER A 66 -3.48 -29.09 8.74
C SER A 66 -3.40 -27.56 8.69
N LEU A 67 -4.48 -26.90 9.12
CA LEU A 67 -4.52 -25.45 9.25
C LEU A 67 -3.32 -24.97 10.09
N PRO A 68 -2.77 -23.77 9.82
CA PRO A 68 -1.76 -23.18 10.69
C PRO A 68 -2.26 -23.15 12.15
N ILE A 69 -1.39 -23.46 13.11
CA ILE A 69 -1.79 -23.65 14.53
C ILE A 69 -2.46 -22.42 15.17
N TRP A 70 -2.23 -21.24 14.60
CA TRP A 70 -2.84 -19.97 15.03
C TRP A 70 -4.15 -19.64 14.29
N ALA A 71 -4.49 -20.36 13.21
CA ALA A 71 -5.67 -20.09 12.40
C ALA A 71 -6.95 -20.59 13.09
N SER A 72 -7.97 -19.74 13.11
CA SER A 72 -9.30 -20.00 13.69
C SER A 72 -10.38 -20.28 12.64
N VAL A 73 -10.05 -20.09 11.36
CA VAL A 73 -10.94 -20.28 10.20
C VAL A 73 -10.23 -21.08 9.11
N ASP A 74 -11.00 -21.68 8.21
CA ASP A 74 -10.49 -22.38 7.03
C ASP A 74 -11.08 -21.74 5.75
N PRO A 75 -10.28 -21.06 4.93
CA PRO A 75 -10.73 -20.39 3.71
C PRO A 75 -11.38 -21.33 2.68
N ILE A 76 -11.02 -22.62 2.71
CA ILE A 76 -11.50 -23.64 1.77
C ILE A 76 -12.86 -24.18 2.21
N SER A 77 -13.04 -24.42 3.51
CA SER A 77 -14.25 -25.09 4.03
C SER A 77 -15.35 -24.15 4.56
N MET A 78 -15.01 -22.87 4.77
CA MET A 78 -15.92 -21.75 5.09
C MET A 78 -17.06 -21.64 4.07
N SER A 79 -18.31 -21.63 4.55
CA SER A 79 -19.54 -21.70 3.73
C SER A 79 -20.77 -21.40 4.59
N GLY A 80 -21.98 -21.30 4.03
CA GLY A 80 -23.21 -21.19 4.84
C GLY A 80 -23.45 -22.36 5.81
N LYS A 81 -22.89 -23.55 5.50
CA LYS A 81 -22.92 -24.73 6.39
C LYS A 81 -21.84 -24.74 7.46
N ARG A 82 -20.77 -23.95 7.28
CA ARG A 82 -19.63 -23.80 8.20
C ARG A 82 -19.21 -22.33 8.19
N PRO A 83 -20.02 -21.43 8.79
CA PRO A 83 -19.69 -20.02 8.80
C PRO A 83 -18.45 -19.76 9.63
N ALA A 84 -17.55 -18.90 9.14
CA ALA A 84 -16.50 -18.34 9.96
C ALA A 84 -17.11 -17.45 11.05
N LYS A 85 -16.50 -17.41 12.23
CA LYS A 85 -16.94 -16.57 13.34
C LYS A 85 -15.77 -15.77 13.87
N CYS A 86 -15.91 -14.44 13.85
CA CYS A 86 -14.90 -13.53 14.36
C CYS A 86 -15.06 -13.26 15.87
N GLU A 87 -14.01 -12.71 16.47
CA GLU A 87 -13.97 -12.32 17.87
C GLU A 87 -13.37 -10.92 18.03
N ASN A 88 -13.80 -10.18 19.04
CA ASN A 88 -13.10 -8.96 19.44
C ASN A 88 -11.79 -9.33 20.14
N PHE A 89 -10.76 -8.47 20.06
CA PHE A 89 -9.54 -8.62 20.84
C PHE A 89 -9.29 -7.35 21.66
N VAL A 90 -9.17 -7.47 22.98
CA VAL A 90 -8.88 -6.31 23.83
C VAL A 90 -8.08 -6.72 25.06
N SER A 91 -7.06 -5.92 25.39
CA SER A 91 -6.20 -6.14 26.57
C SER A 91 -5.66 -7.58 26.66
N GLY A 92 -5.28 -8.15 25.52
CA GLY A 92 -4.72 -9.50 25.42
C GLY A 92 -5.72 -10.66 25.45
N LYS A 93 -7.02 -10.42 25.31
CA LYS A 93 -8.07 -11.45 25.34
C LYS A 93 -8.97 -11.39 24.12
N TRP A 94 -9.25 -12.55 23.54
CA TRP A 94 -10.35 -12.76 22.62
C TRP A 94 -11.67 -12.73 23.39
N LEU A 95 -12.63 -11.93 22.94
CA LEU A 95 -13.95 -11.77 23.56
C LEU A 95 -15.06 -11.97 22.52
N PRO A 96 -16.07 -12.82 22.80
CA PRO A 96 -17.32 -12.79 22.09
C PRO A 96 -18.14 -11.56 22.51
N VAL A 97 -19.22 -11.31 21.77
CA VAL A 97 -20.22 -10.27 22.06
C VAL A 97 -21.62 -10.88 22.16
N SER A 98 -22.57 -10.09 22.63
CA SER A 98 -24.00 -10.43 22.68
C SER A 98 -24.61 -10.69 21.29
N GLU A 99 -24.30 -9.86 20.30
CA GLU A 99 -24.87 -9.93 18.96
C GLU A 99 -23.84 -10.08 17.84
N TYR A 100 -24.16 -10.87 16.83
CA TYR A 100 -23.34 -11.07 15.64
C TYR A 100 -24.06 -10.59 14.38
N LYS A 101 -23.38 -9.79 13.56
CA LYS A 101 -23.85 -9.48 12.21
C LYS A 101 -23.37 -10.58 11.27
N VAL A 102 -24.32 -11.20 10.58
CA VAL A 102 -24.06 -12.20 9.55
C VAL A 102 -23.90 -11.49 8.21
N PHE A 103 -22.82 -11.82 7.50
CA PHE A 103 -22.52 -11.32 6.16
C PHE A 103 -22.71 -12.43 5.11
N PRO A 104 -23.27 -12.12 3.93
CA PRO A 104 -23.37 -13.06 2.82
C PRO A 104 -22.01 -13.23 2.13
N ASP A 105 -21.74 -14.44 1.66
CA ASP A 105 -20.65 -14.72 0.71
C ASP A 105 -20.88 -13.90 -0.58
N PRO A 106 -19.91 -13.08 -1.01
CA PRO A 106 -20.07 -12.25 -2.20
C PRO A 106 -20.40 -13.00 -3.49
N LEU A 107 -20.11 -14.30 -3.59
CA LEU A 107 -20.27 -15.07 -4.82
C LEU A 107 -21.60 -15.83 -4.91
N ASN A 108 -22.24 -16.14 -3.76
CA ASN A 108 -23.45 -16.97 -3.73
C ASN A 108 -24.54 -16.55 -2.73
N GLY A 109 -24.30 -15.54 -1.90
CA GLY A 109 -25.27 -15.05 -0.92
C GLY A 109 -25.42 -15.88 0.37
N GLU A 110 -24.73 -17.02 0.51
CA GLU A 110 -24.81 -17.86 1.71
C GLU A 110 -24.29 -17.12 2.96
N PRO A 111 -24.90 -17.31 4.14
CA PRO A 111 -24.46 -16.69 5.40
C PRO A 111 -23.15 -17.31 5.91
N PHE A 112 -22.01 -16.94 5.32
CA PHE A 112 -20.71 -17.60 5.51
C PHE A 112 -19.79 -17.00 6.59
N LEU A 113 -20.14 -15.83 7.14
CA LEU A 113 -19.29 -15.08 8.06
C LEU A 113 -20.15 -14.38 9.12
N SER A 114 -19.85 -14.61 10.39
CA SER A 114 -20.49 -13.98 11.55
C SER A 114 -19.47 -13.11 12.29
N VAL A 115 -19.67 -11.79 12.27
CA VAL A 115 -18.73 -10.81 12.87
C VAL A 115 -19.40 -10.09 14.05
N PRO A 116 -18.69 -9.80 15.16
CA PRO A 116 -19.25 -9.08 16.30
C PRO A 116 -19.96 -7.77 15.89
N ASN A 117 -21.22 -7.62 16.27
CA ASN A 117 -22.00 -6.40 16.12
C ASN A 117 -21.87 -5.52 17.37
N THR A 118 -20.64 -5.20 17.77
CA THR A 118 -20.35 -4.60 19.09
C THR A 118 -21.18 -3.34 19.34
N SER A 119 -21.98 -3.38 20.39
CA SER A 119 -22.80 -2.27 20.87
C SER A 119 -21.96 -1.18 21.55
N PHE A 120 -22.54 0.00 21.78
CA PHE A 120 -21.82 1.07 22.49
C PHE A 120 -21.45 0.68 23.93
N ASP A 121 -22.30 -0.08 24.63
CA ASP A 121 -22.03 -0.51 26.01
C ASP A 121 -20.87 -1.50 26.12
N GLU A 122 -20.68 -2.35 25.11
CA GLU A 122 -19.56 -3.29 24.99
C GLU A 122 -18.23 -2.59 24.62
N THR A 123 -18.22 -1.28 24.33
CA THR A 123 -16.97 -0.55 24.00
C THR A 123 -16.11 -0.16 25.21
N LYS A 124 -16.66 -0.23 26.43
CA LYS A 124 -15.98 0.22 27.67
C LYS A 124 -14.58 -0.38 27.87
N PRO A 125 -14.32 -1.68 27.62
CA PRO A 125 -12.98 -2.26 27.71
C PRO A 125 -11.97 -1.63 26.76
N PHE A 126 -12.35 -1.32 25.52
CA PHE A 126 -11.46 -0.70 24.53
C PHE A 126 -11.10 0.74 24.90
N ILE A 127 -12.08 1.51 25.39
CA ILE A 127 -11.87 2.87 25.88
C ILE A 127 -10.91 2.86 27.09
N ALA A 128 -11.04 1.90 28.00
CA ALA A 128 -10.12 1.72 29.12
C ALA A 128 -8.71 1.26 28.65
N SER A 129 -8.65 0.33 27.71
CA SER A 129 -7.42 -0.25 27.13
C SER A 129 -6.57 0.79 26.37
N LEU A 130 -7.21 1.75 25.70
CA LEU A 130 -6.55 2.93 25.14
C LEU A 130 -6.07 3.89 26.26
N LYS A 131 -6.93 4.20 27.23
CA LYS A 131 -6.61 5.12 28.34
C LYS A 131 -5.51 4.60 29.28
N SER A 132 -5.19 3.31 29.26
CA SER A 132 -4.08 2.73 30.04
C SER A 132 -2.70 3.10 29.51
N VAL A 133 -2.59 3.66 28.29
CA VAL A 133 -1.31 4.04 27.68
C VAL A 133 -1.13 5.56 27.72
N THR A 134 0.00 6.00 28.29
CA THR A 134 0.34 7.43 28.37
C THR A 134 0.70 8.02 27.00
N LYS A 135 0.64 9.34 26.88
CA LYS A 135 1.11 10.10 25.71
C LYS A 135 2.61 9.89 25.37
N SER A 136 3.37 9.23 26.25
CA SER A 136 4.78 8.87 26.01
C SER A 136 4.97 7.49 25.37
N GLY A 137 3.88 6.90 24.86
CA GLY A 137 3.87 5.60 24.19
C GLY A 137 3.91 4.39 25.12
N LEU A 138 3.93 3.20 24.51
CA LEU A 138 4.42 1.96 25.11
C LEU A 138 5.94 2.04 25.28
N HIS A 139 6.64 2.54 24.27
CA HIS A 139 8.07 2.81 24.25
C HIS A 139 8.36 4.10 23.47
N ASN A 140 9.56 4.66 23.62
CA ASN A 140 10.09 5.82 22.89
C ASN A 140 11.64 5.78 22.95
N PRO A 141 12.38 6.71 22.31
CA PRO A 141 13.86 6.66 22.29
C PRO A 141 14.57 6.59 23.66
N PHE A 142 13.89 7.00 24.75
CA PHE A 142 14.42 6.99 26.11
C PHE A 142 13.71 6.00 27.05
N LYS A 143 12.64 5.32 26.60
CA LYS A 143 11.79 4.47 27.45
C LYS A 143 11.51 3.15 26.75
N SER A 144 11.91 2.05 27.39
CA SER A 144 11.79 0.70 26.84
C SER A 144 12.33 0.53 25.40
N PRO A 145 13.55 1.03 25.09
CA PRO A 145 14.10 0.96 23.73
C PRO A 145 14.36 -0.48 23.25
N GLU A 146 14.43 -1.47 24.15
CA GLU A 146 14.46 -2.89 23.80
C GLU A 146 13.25 -3.34 22.96
N ARG A 147 12.12 -2.63 23.08
CA ARG A 147 10.91 -2.93 22.30
C ARG A 147 11.05 -2.67 20.81
N TYR A 148 11.92 -1.76 20.38
CA TYR A 148 12.25 -1.61 18.95
C TYR A 148 12.87 -2.91 18.39
N VAL A 149 13.81 -3.51 19.12
CA VAL A 149 14.46 -4.77 18.71
C VAL A 149 13.50 -5.96 18.82
N MET A 150 12.64 -5.98 19.85
CA MET A 150 11.56 -6.96 19.98
C MET A 150 10.67 -6.96 18.73
N TYR A 151 10.23 -5.78 18.27
CA TYR A 151 9.42 -5.67 17.06
C TYR A 151 10.18 -6.08 15.80
N GLY A 152 11.46 -5.75 15.66
CA GLY A 152 12.31 -6.28 14.58
C GLY A 152 12.43 -7.80 14.59
N GLY A 153 12.36 -8.44 15.77
CA GLY A 153 12.29 -9.89 15.94
C GLY A 153 10.91 -10.48 15.61
N VAL A 154 9.82 -9.79 15.94
CA VAL A 154 8.45 -10.17 15.54
C VAL A 154 8.32 -10.11 14.02
N SER A 155 8.72 -8.99 13.39
CA SER A 155 8.66 -8.80 11.94
C SER A 155 9.38 -9.93 11.20
N LYS A 156 10.60 -10.30 11.64
CA LYS A 156 11.35 -11.42 11.07
C LYS A 156 10.55 -12.73 11.09
N ARG A 157 9.91 -13.06 12.22
CA ARG A 157 9.13 -14.30 12.35
C ARG A 157 7.85 -14.26 11.52
N VAL A 158 7.16 -13.13 11.45
CA VAL A 158 5.96 -12.96 10.60
C VAL A 158 6.32 -13.08 9.12
N ALA A 159 7.42 -12.45 8.67
CA ALA A 159 7.92 -12.59 7.31
C ALA A 159 8.27 -14.04 6.95
N GLN A 160 8.88 -14.79 7.88
CA GLN A 160 9.17 -16.21 7.71
C GLN A 160 7.89 -17.04 7.59
N GLU A 161 6.90 -16.82 8.45
CA GLU A 161 5.61 -17.54 8.39
C GLU A 161 4.82 -17.19 7.12
N LEU A 162 4.67 -15.92 6.76
CA LEU A 162 4.05 -15.49 5.49
C LEU A 162 4.82 -15.98 4.25
N GLY A 163 6.11 -16.35 4.41
CA GLY A 163 6.93 -16.95 3.39
C GLY A 163 6.68 -18.44 3.15
N ARG A 164 5.95 -19.12 4.04
CA ARG A 164 5.57 -20.53 3.91
C ARG A 164 4.44 -20.65 2.88
N PRO A 165 4.53 -21.54 1.87
CA PRO A 165 3.52 -21.65 0.81
C PRO A 165 2.10 -21.85 1.32
N GLU A 166 1.92 -22.66 2.36
CA GLU A 166 0.63 -22.97 2.98
C GLU A 166 0.01 -21.77 3.72
N VAL A 167 0.82 -20.90 4.33
CA VAL A 167 0.36 -19.67 4.99
C VAL A 167 0.06 -18.60 3.94
N SER A 168 0.89 -18.52 2.89
CA SER A 168 0.69 -17.59 1.78
C SER A 168 -0.61 -17.89 1.02
N ASP A 169 -0.85 -19.16 0.68
CA ASP A 169 -2.08 -19.66 0.05
C ASP A 169 -3.31 -19.49 0.98
N PHE A 170 -3.15 -19.73 2.29
CA PHE A 170 -4.19 -19.47 3.29
C PHE A 170 -4.68 -18.01 3.25
N PHE A 171 -3.77 -17.03 3.37
CA PHE A 171 -4.17 -15.62 3.36
C PHE A 171 -4.69 -15.21 1.99
N ALA A 172 -4.06 -15.65 0.89
CA ALA A 172 -4.54 -15.36 -0.46
C ALA A 172 -5.98 -15.85 -0.65
N ARG A 173 -6.30 -17.10 -0.29
CA ARG A 173 -7.66 -17.64 -0.35
C ARG A 173 -8.63 -16.91 0.56
N LEU A 174 -8.23 -16.59 1.80
CA LEU A 174 -9.11 -15.88 2.73
C LEU A 174 -9.49 -14.50 2.20
N ILE A 175 -8.51 -13.76 1.65
CA ILE A 175 -8.72 -12.50 0.94
C ILE A 175 -9.72 -12.70 -0.21
N GLN A 176 -9.52 -13.71 -1.08
CA GLN A 176 -10.44 -13.97 -2.20
C GLN A 176 -11.89 -14.25 -1.76
N ARG A 177 -12.09 -14.89 -0.60
CA ARG A 177 -13.44 -15.20 -0.08
C ARG A 177 -14.21 -13.96 0.37
N VAL A 178 -13.54 -12.97 0.95
CA VAL A 178 -14.20 -11.80 1.55
C VAL A 178 -14.07 -10.53 0.71
N ALA A 179 -12.99 -10.39 -0.05
CA ALA A 179 -12.72 -9.29 -0.97
C ALA A 179 -12.39 -9.87 -2.37
N PRO A 180 -13.43 -10.27 -3.15
CA PRO A 180 -13.25 -11.03 -4.39
C PRO A 180 -12.31 -10.38 -5.39
N LYS A 181 -11.18 -11.05 -5.61
CA LYS A 181 -10.13 -10.68 -6.56
C LYS A 181 -9.44 -11.94 -7.06
N SER A 182 -8.73 -11.88 -8.18
CA SER A 182 -8.00 -13.04 -8.70
C SER A 182 -6.89 -13.48 -7.73
N TYR A 183 -6.57 -14.78 -7.72
CA TYR A 183 -5.57 -15.33 -6.80
C TYR A 183 -4.22 -14.60 -6.90
N LYS A 184 -3.83 -14.15 -8.10
CA LYS A 184 -2.61 -13.36 -8.31
C LYS A 184 -2.64 -12.00 -7.59
N GLN A 185 -3.79 -11.33 -7.53
CA GLN A 185 -3.93 -10.05 -6.81
C GLN A 185 -3.92 -10.29 -5.30
N ALA A 186 -4.61 -11.32 -4.81
CA ALA A 186 -4.61 -11.69 -3.39
C ALA A 186 -3.23 -12.15 -2.88
N ALA A 187 -2.53 -13.00 -3.65
CA ALA A 187 -1.16 -13.39 -3.35
C ALA A 187 -0.16 -12.22 -3.46
N GLY A 188 -0.44 -11.24 -4.32
CA GLY A 188 0.30 -9.98 -4.40
C GLY A 188 0.23 -9.17 -3.11
N GLU A 189 -0.98 -9.02 -2.56
CA GLU A 189 -1.22 -8.36 -1.26
C GLU A 189 -0.47 -9.05 -0.10
N VAL A 190 -0.44 -10.39 -0.10
CA VAL A 190 0.37 -11.18 0.86
C VAL A 190 1.87 -10.95 0.63
N ALA A 191 2.33 -10.87 -0.61
CA ALA A 191 3.74 -10.67 -0.94
C ALA A 191 4.24 -9.27 -0.52
N VAL A 192 3.46 -8.21 -0.76
CA VAL A 192 3.77 -6.85 -0.29
C VAL A 192 3.80 -6.80 1.24
N THR A 193 2.78 -7.38 1.89
CA THR A 193 2.72 -7.49 3.36
C THR A 193 3.94 -8.21 3.93
N ARG A 194 4.32 -9.35 3.35
CA ARG A 194 5.52 -10.10 3.74
C ARG A 194 6.80 -9.26 3.58
N ALA A 195 6.98 -8.64 2.41
CA ALA A 195 8.19 -7.88 2.11
C ALA A 195 8.32 -6.62 2.99
N PHE A 196 7.19 -6.05 3.46
CA PHE A 196 7.19 -5.02 4.49
C PHE A 196 7.75 -5.53 5.83
N PHE A 197 7.33 -6.72 6.28
CA PHE A 197 7.91 -7.34 7.49
C PHE A 197 9.40 -7.70 7.31
N GLU A 198 9.84 -8.06 6.10
CA GLU A 198 11.26 -8.23 5.78
C GLU A 198 12.04 -6.91 5.92
N ASN A 199 11.52 -5.80 5.37
CA ASN A 199 12.10 -4.47 5.49
C ASN A 199 12.25 -3.99 6.95
N PHE A 200 11.34 -4.38 7.85
CA PHE A 200 11.36 -4.00 9.27
C PHE A 200 11.84 -5.11 10.20
N SER A 201 12.75 -5.95 9.72
CA SER A 201 13.46 -6.96 10.53
C SER A 201 14.74 -6.42 11.17
N GLY A 202 15.17 -7.01 12.30
CA GLY A 202 16.41 -6.63 12.99
C GLY A 202 16.35 -5.21 13.57
N ASP A 203 17.43 -4.42 13.40
CA ASP A 203 17.48 -3.04 13.91
C ASP A 203 16.71 -2.01 13.06
N GLN A 204 16.06 -2.40 11.96
CA GLN A 204 15.34 -1.45 11.10
C GLN A 204 14.22 -0.70 11.84
N VAL A 205 13.53 -1.37 12.77
CA VAL A 205 12.55 -0.72 13.66
C VAL A 205 13.21 0.30 14.60
N ARG A 206 14.45 0.04 15.05
CA ARG A 206 15.24 0.99 15.84
C ARG A 206 15.64 2.20 14.99
N PHE A 207 15.94 2.00 13.71
CA PHE A 207 16.33 3.08 12.80
C PHE A 207 15.17 4.03 12.45
N LEU A 208 13.91 3.59 12.52
CA LEU A 208 12.74 4.50 12.45
C LEU A 208 12.77 5.57 13.57
N ALA A 209 13.24 5.20 14.76
CA ALA A 209 13.36 6.08 15.92
C ALA A 209 14.58 7.01 15.87
N ARG A 210 15.40 6.97 14.81
CA ARG A 210 16.57 7.84 14.63
C ARG A 210 16.17 9.32 14.69
N GLY A 211 16.84 10.06 15.56
CA GLY A 211 16.80 11.52 15.64
C GLY A 211 17.98 12.20 14.96
N PHE A 212 18.14 13.49 15.23
CA PHE A 212 19.31 14.30 14.88
C PHE A 212 19.73 15.15 16.09
N SER A 213 20.90 15.78 16.04
CA SER A 213 21.41 16.66 17.11
C SER A 213 22.30 17.75 16.52
N ASN A 214 22.15 18.99 16.99
CA ASN A 214 22.97 20.13 16.57
C ASN A 214 23.67 20.74 17.79
N PRO A 215 24.92 21.24 17.66
CA PRO A 215 25.57 22.07 18.68
C PRO A 215 24.70 23.28 19.05
N GLY A 216 24.74 23.69 20.32
CA GLY A 216 24.17 24.96 20.77
C GLY A 216 25.14 26.13 20.69
N ASP A 217 24.75 27.26 21.28
CA ASP A 217 25.48 28.54 21.16
C ASP A 217 26.74 28.61 22.05
N HIS A 218 26.89 27.69 23.00
CA HIS A 218 28.02 27.63 23.94
C HIS A 218 28.32 26.20 24.40
N PRO A 219 29.52 25.94 24.98
CA PRO A 219 29.83 24.66 25.61
C PRO A 219 28.75 24.23 26.62
N GLY A 220 28.45 22.92 26.63
CA GLY A 220 27.38 22.36 27.45
C GLY A 220 26.01 22.28 26.77
N GLN A 221 25.78 23.08 25.74
CA GLN A 221 24.49 23.16 25.07
C GLN A 221 24.42 22.30 23.80
N MET A 222 23.36 21.51 23.66
CA MET A 222 23.08 20.70 22.47
C MET A 222 21.57 20.52 22.29
N SER A 223 21.09 20.78 21.07
CA SER A 223 19.72 20.49 20.65
C SER A 223 19.64 19.08 20.06
N SER A 224 18.49 18.40 20.19
CA SER A 224 18.29 17.03 19.73
C SER A 224 16.82 16.74 19.41
N GLY A 225 16.54 16.54 18.12
CA GLY A 225 15.22 16.27 17.57
C GLY A 225 14.91 14.79 17.45
N TYR A 226 13.88 14.34 18.16
CA TYR A 226 13.45 12.93 18.21
C TYR A 226 12.12 12.68 17.49
N ARG A 227 11.89 11.43 17.09
CA ARG A 227 10.56 10.93 16.75
C ARG A 227 9.87 10.44 18.02
N TRP A 228 8.67 10.94 18.28
CA TRP A 228 7.94 10.68 19.52
C TRP A 228 6.56 10.05 19.24
N PRO A 229 6.14 9.01 19.98
CA PRO A 229 4.80 8.43 19.83
C PRO A 229 3.70 9.43 20.20
N TYR A 230 2.52 9.23 19.64
CA TYR A 230 1.28 9.85 20.09
C TYR A 230 0.69 9.16 21.34
N GLY A 231 0.98 7.87 21.53
CA GLY A 231 0.47 7.05 22.64
C GLY A 231 -0.75 6.24 22.22
N PRO A 232 -1.95 6.47 22.77
CA PRO A 232 -3.17 5.80 22.32
C PRO A 232 -3.62 6.37 20.96
N VAL A 233 -3.77 5.49 19.98
CA VAL A 233 -4.17 5.84 18.60
C VAL A 233 -5.26 4.89 18.08
N THR A 234 -5.95 5.31 17.03
CA THR A 234 -6.97 4.49 16.35
C THR A 234 -6.63 4.31 14.87
N LEU A 235 -6.95 3.14 14.33
CA LEU A 235 -6.76 2.77 12.93
C LEU A 235 -8.08 2.24 12.36
N ILE A 236 -8.53 2.77 11.23
CA ILE A 236 -9.72 2.33 10.51
C ILE A 236 -9.33 1.98 9.07
N ALA A 237 -9.56 0.73 8.66
CA ALA A 237 -9.19 0.23 7.33
C ALA A 237 -10.41 -0.27 6.52
N PRO A 238 -10.40 -0.11 5.17
CA PRO A 238 -11.52 -0.40 4.30
C PRO A 238 -11.58 -1.90 3.93
N PHE A 239 -12.51 -2.25 3.04
CA PHE A 239 -12.75 -3.65 2.68
C PHE A 239 -11.77 -4.23 1.65
N ASN A 240 -11.13 -3.39 0.82
CA ASN A 240 -10.57 -3.83 -0.46
C ASN A 240 -9.16 -4.42 -0.37
N PHE A 241 -8.34 -4.00 0.60
CA PHE A 241 -7.05 -4.62 0.94
C PHE A 241 -7.05 -5.01 2.44
N PRO A 242 -7.74 -6.11 2.79
CA PRO A 242 -8.03 -6.48 4.17
C PRO A 242 -6.84 -7.04 4.95
N LEU A 243 -5.71 -7.31 4.27
CA LEU A 243 -4.44 -7.67 4.90
C LEU A 243 -3.48 -6.47 4.89
N GLU A 244 -3.16 -5.94 3.70
CA GLU A 244 -2.02 -5.04 3.50
C GLU A 244 -2.18 -3.70 4.22
N ILE A 245 -3.28 -2.98 4.00
CA ILE A 245 -3.54 -1.67 4.62
C ILE A 245 -3.52 -1.77 6.16
N PRO A 246 -4.32 -2.62 6.82
CA PRO A 246 -4.32 -2.69 8.27
C PRO A 246 -3.03 -3.27 8.85
N ALA A 247 -2.33 -4.18 8.14
CA ALA A 247 -1.03 -4.71 8.59
C ALA A 247 0.03 -3.60 8.63
N LEU A 248 0.27 -2.92 7.51
CA LEU A 248 1.31 -1.92 7.37
C LEU A 248 1.10 -0.76 8.36
N GLN A 249 -0.15 -0.29 8.50
CA GLN A 249 -0.48 0.80 9.42
C GLN A 249 -0.45 0.38 10.89
N ALA A 250 -0.99 -0.78 11.27
CA ALA A 250 -0.96 -1.23 12.67
C ALA A 250 0.48 -1.46 13.14
N MET A 251 1.32 -2.06 12.30
CA MET A 251 2.73 -2.26 12.61
C MET A 251 3.50 -0.95 12.65
N GLY A 252 3.25 0.00 11.74
CA GLY A 252 3.82 1.35 11.80
C GLY A 252 3.49 2.06 13.12
N ALA A 253 2.24 1.96 13.59
CA ALA A 253 1.82 2.49 14.88
C ALA A 253 2.61 1.86 16.04
N LEU A 254 2.70 0.53 16.08
CA LEU A 254 3.43 -0.22 17.10
C LEU A 254 4.94 0.07 17.09
N PHE A 255 5.56 0.11 15.90
CA PHE A 255 6.98 0.40 15.71
C PHE A 255 7.40 1.76 16.28
N MET A 256 6.55 2.78 16.12
CA MET A 256 6.82 4.12 16.68
C MET A 256 6.48 4.24 18.17
N GLY A 257 5.95 3.18 18.80
CA GLY A 257 5.65 3.12 20.23
C GLY A 257 4.22 3.47 20.62
N ASN A 258 3.27 3.47 19.68
CA ASN A 258 1.86 3.71 19.97
C ASN A 258 1.14 2.41 20.40
N LYS A 259 -0.04 2.55 21.01
CA LYS A 259 -1.02 1.47 21.16
C LYS A 259 -2.19 1.71 20.20
N PRO A 260 -2.31 0.96 19.09
CA PRO A 260 -3.44 1.05 18.19
C PRO A 260 -4.64 0.23 18.69
N LEU A 261 -5.81 0.86 18.66
CA LEU A 261 -7.08 0.15 18.49
C LEU A 261 -7.39 0.11 16.98
N VAL A 262 -7.45 -1.08 16.42
CA VAL A 262 -7.73 -1.32 15.00
C VAL A 262 -9.20 -1.66 14.79
N HIS A 263 -9.78 -1.08 13.76
CA HIS A 263 -11.09 -1.41 13.21
C HIS A 263 -10.90 -1.68 11.70
N VAL A 264 -11.41 -2.80 11.22
CA VAL A 264 -11.39 -3.16 9.79
C VAL A 264 -12.83 -3.40 9.37
N ASP A 265 -13.18 -3.07 8.12
CA ASP A 265 -14.51 -3.31 7.58
C ASP A 265 -14.99 -4.74 7.88
N ALA A 266 -16.13 -4.84 8.57
CA ALA A 266 -16.67 -6.09 9.11
C ALA A 266 -17.00 -7.15 8.05
N ARG A 267 -17.06 -6.79 6.75
CA ARG A 267 -17.19 -7.75 5.65
C ARG A 267 -15.94 -8.63 5.48
N VAL A 268 -14.77 -8.12 5.88
CA VAL A 268 -13.46 -8.69 5.52
C VAL A 268 -12.50 -8.84 6.70
N SER A 269 -12.86 -8.27 7.86
CA SER A 269 -12.01 -8.16 9.05
C SER A 269 -11.44 -9.48 9.58
N VAL A 270 -12.06 -10.62 9.23
CA VAL A 270 -11.55 -11.97 9.49
C VAL A 270 -10.11 -12.17 9.02
N VAL A 271 -9.70 -11.53 7.91
CA VAL A 271 -8.32 -11.57 7.38
C VAL A 271 -7.35 -10.93 8.37
N PHE A 272 -7.65 -9.72 8.84
CA PHE A 272 -6.80 -9.05 9.81
C PHE A 272 -6.85 -9.72 11.19
N GLU A 273 -7.98 -10.29 11.59
CA GLU A 273 -8.06 -11.12 12.80
C GLU A 273 -7.09 -12.30 12.76
N GLN A 274 -7.01 -12.99 11.61
CA GLN A 274 -6.04 -14.08 11.42
C GLN A 274 -4.59 -13.56 11.44
N LEU A 275 -4.33 -12.35 10.94
CA LEU A 275 -3.02 -11.72 11.10
C LEU A 275 -2.72 -11.38 12.57
N VAL A 276 -3.68 -10.91 13.36
CA VAL A 276 -3.49 -10.70 14.81
C VAL A 276 -3.15 -12.02 15.50
N ARG A 277 -3.82 -13.13 15.17
CA ARG A 277 -3.48 -14.46 15.69
C ARG A 277 -2.06 -14.90 15.29
N LEU A 278 -1.63 -14.64 14.04
CA LEU A 278 -0.25 -14.86 13.59
C LEU A 278 0.76 -13.96 14.33
N LEU A 279 0.46 -12.67 14.53
CA LEU A 279 1.33 -11.72 15.25
C LEU A 279 1.56 -12.17 16.70
N LEU A 280 0.50 -12.60 17.39
CA LEU A 280 0.58 -13.18 18.74
C LEU A 280 1.44 -14.47 18.75
N HIS A 281 1.23 -15.36 17.78
CA HIS A 281 2.06 -16.56 17.61
C HIS A 281 3.54 -16.23 17.36
N CYS A 282 3.80 -15.18 16.58
CA CYS A 282 5.14 -14.63 16.36
C CYS A 282 5.67 -13.77 17.53
N GLY A 283 4.99 -13.74 18.68
CA GLY A 283 5.49 -13.13 19.92
C GLY A 283 5.26 -11.62 20.05
N MET A 284 4.26 -11.06 19.35
CA MET A 284 3.74 -9.72 19.69
C MET A 284 3.11 -9.78 21.09
N PRO A 285 3.44 -8.84 22.02
CA PRO A 285 2.81 -8.82 23.33
C PRO A 285 1.30 -8.55 23.24
N ALA A 286 0.50 -9.39 23.89
CA ALA A 286 -0.95 -9.44 23.70
C ALA A 286 -1.70 -8.14 24.08
N ALA A 287 -1.13 -7.30 24.95
CA ALA A 287 -1.74 -6.04 25.38
C ALA A 287 -1.38 -4.82 24.51
N ASP A 288 -0.52 -4.98 23.51
CA ASP A 288 0.01 -3.87 22.69
C ASP A 288 -0.96 -3.40 21.60
N LEU A 289 -1.86 -4.26 21.12
CA LEU A 289 -2.85 -3.99 20.07
C LEU A 289 -4.24 -4.49 20.50
N ASP A 290 -5.27 -3.71 20.20
CA ASP A 290 -6.68 -4.11 20.36
C ASP A 290 -7.37 -4.15 18.97
N LEU A 291 -8.31 -5.07 18.75
CA LEU A 291 -9.12 -5.20 17.53
C LEU A 291 -10.61 -5.12 17.88
N LEU A 292 -11.28 -4.07 17.39
CA LEU A 292 -12.71 -3.85 17.53
C LEU A 292 -13.41 -4.17 16.21
N HIS A 293 -14.31 -5.15 16.26
CA HIS A 293 -15.31 -5.40 15.24
C HIS A 293 -16.60 -4.62 15.56
N GLY A 294 -17.35 -4.21 14.54
CA GLY A 294 -18.64 -3.54 14.72
C GLY A 294 -18.93 -2.50 13.63
N PRO A 295 -20.10 -1.84 13.68
CA PRO A 295 -20.47 -0.81 12.72
C PRO A 295 -19.68 0.50 12.96
N GLY A 296 -19.47 1.30 11.90
CA GLY A 296 -18.72 2.57 11.98
C GLY A 296 -19.14 3.52 13.12
N PRO A 297 -20.45 3.71 13.42
CA PRO A 297 -20.90 4.48 14.58
C PRO A 297 -20.34 4.02 15.93
N THR A 298 -20.08 2.71 16.13
CA THR A 298 -19.44 2.18 17.34
C THR A 298 -17.99 2.64 17.44
N MET A 299 -17.23 2.58 16.34
CA MET A 299 -15.86 3.10 16.32
C MET A 299 -15.83 4.62 16.54
N GLY A 300 -16.75 5.37 15.92
CA GLY A 300 -16.92 6.80 16.19
C GLY A 300 -17.28 7.12 17.66
N HIS A 301 -18.09 6.27 18.31
CA HIS A 301 -18.36 6.38 19.75
C HIS A 301 -17.05 6.22 20.56
N VAL A 302 -16.23 5.21 20.24
CA VAL A 302 -14.93 5.00 20.90
C VAL A 302 -14.01 6.20 20.69
N ILE A 303 -13.89 6.74 19.48
CA ILE A 303 -13.06 7.92 19.20
C ILE A 303 -13.47 9.11 20.09
N ARG A 304 -14.78 9.41 20.17
CA ARG A 304 -15.30 10.52 21.01
C ARG A 304 -15.05 10.31 22.51
N GLN A 305 -15.13 9.08 23.01
CA GLN A 305 -14.97 8.75 24.44
C GLN A 305 -13.51 8.53 24.88
N ALA A 306 -12.69 7.96 24.00
CA ALA A 306 -11.27 7.71 24.24
C ALA A 306 -10.39 8.94 23.96
N LYS A 307 -10.79 9.77 22.99
CA LYS A 307 -10.03 10.93 22.50
C LYS A 307 -8.58 10.55 22.14
N PRO A 308 -8.41 9.62 21.17
CA PRO A 308 -7.09 9.16 20.73
C PRO A 308 -6.24 10.35 20.26
N ARG A 309 -4.92 10.21 20.37
CA ARG A 309 -3.99 11.31 20.07
C ARG A 309 -3.73 11.50 18.58
N ASN A 310 -3.93 10.44 17.81
CA ASN A 310 -3.96 10.40 16.36
C ASN A 310 -4.94 9.30 15.90
N THR A 311 -5.52 9.46 14.71
CA THR A 311 -6.34 8.46 14.01
C THR A 311 -5.82 8.29 12.59
N LEU A 312 -5.62 7.07 12.10
CA LEU A 312 -5.49 6.82 10.67
C LEU A 312 -6.83 6.31 10.16
N PHE A 313 -7.41 7.00 9.18
CA PHE A 313 -8.57 6.52 8.44
C PHE A 313 -8.21 6.27 6.98
N THR A 314 -8.64 5.12 6.48
CA THR A 314 -8.55 4.77 5.07
C THR A 314 -9.92 4.36 4.54
N GLY A 315 -10.40 5.00 3.47
CA GLY A 315 -11.74 4.77 2.89
C GLY A 315 -12.39 6.02 2.29
N SER A 316 -13.72 6.04 2.11
CA SER A 316 -14.40 7.12 1.37
C SER A 316 -14.23 8.53 1.99
N GLN A 317 -13.98 9.55 1.15
CA GLN A 317 -13.89 10.99 1.49
C GLN A 317 -15.02 11.47 2.43
N ARG A 318 -16.29 11.08 2.17
CA ARG A 318 -17.45 11.41 3.04
C ARG A 318 -17.27 10.98 4.51
N VAL A 319 -16.55 9.89 4.78
CA VAL A 319 -16.26 9.42 6.14
C VAL A 319 -14.97 10.03 6.67
N ALA A 320 -14.00 10.30 5.79
CA ALA A 320 -12.77 11.04 6.13
C ALA A 320 -13.08 12.42 6.72
N GLU A 321 -13.92 13.22 6.06
CA GLU A 321 -14.28 14.56 6.55
C GLU A 321 -15.09 14.53 7.86
N LEU A 322 -16.05 13.61 7.97
CA LEU A 322 -16.79 13.37 9.22
C LEU A 322 -15.86 12.99 10.39
N LEU A 323 -14.76 12.28 10.12
CA LEU A 323 -13.74 11.98 11.12
C LEU A 323 -12.79 13.15 11.37
N ALA A 324 -12.50 13.99 10.37
CA ALA A 324 -11.69 15.19 10.53
C ALA A 324 -12.35 16.17 11.52
N GLU A 325 -13.67 16.36 11.39
CA GLU A 325 -14.48 17.11 12.36
C GLU A 325 -14.43 16.45 13.76
N GLN A 326 -14.74 15.16 13.86
CA GLN A 326 -14.84 14.44 15.14
C GLN A 326 -13.50 14.29 15.90
N THR A 327 -12.37 14.32 15.18
CA THR A 327 -11.02 14.28 15.77
C THR A 327 -10.40 15.67 15.94
N HIS A 328 -11.07 16.74 15.48
CA HIS A 328 -10.53 18.10 15.40
C HIS A 328 -9.17 18.13 14.68
N GLY A 329 -9.08 17.51 13.50
CA GLY A 329 -7.86 17.42 12.70
C GLY A 329 -6.76 16.52 13.28
N ARG A 330 -7.03 15.72 14.32
CA ARG A 330 -6.08 14.75 14.89
C ARG A 330 -6.10 13.41 14.15
N LEU A 331 -5.91 13.48 12.83
CA LEU A 331 -5.95 12.33 11.96
C LEU A 331 -5.03 12.46 10.75
N PHE A 332 -4.72 11.31 10.17
CA PHE A 332 -4.19 11.16 8.83
C PHE A 332 -5.20 10.40 7.95
N LEU A 333 -5.22 10.71 6.66
CA LEU A 333 -6.20 10.26 5.68
C LEU A 333 -5.54 9.62 4.45
N GLU A 334 -5.99 8.42 4.09
CA GLU A 334 -5.90 7.92 2.70
C GLU A 334 -7.33 7.72 2.22
N ASP A 335 -7.88 8.74 1.58
CA ASP A 335 -9.29 8.77 1.21
C ASP A 335 -9.55 8.50 -0.29
N ALA A 336 -10.68 8.97 -0.83
CA ALA A 336 -11.11 8.60 -2.18
C ALA A 336 -10.11 9.07 -3.26
N GLY A 337 -10.02 8.32 -4.35
CA GLY A 337 -9.15 8.63 -5.49
C GLY A 337 -9.94 8.71 -6.78
N PHE A 338 -9.78 9.80 -7.54
CA PHE A 338 -10.23 9.86 -8.94
C PHE A 338 -9.01 9.86 -9.86
N ASP A 339 -8.36 8.71 -9.93
CA ASP A 339 -7.02 8.61 -10.51
C ASP A 339 -7.01 8.58 -12.03
N TRP A 340 -6.08 9.33 -12.61
CA TRP A 340 -6.02 9.61 -14.04
C TRP A 340 -4.78 9.00 -14.71
N LYS A 341 -4.94 8.63 -15.98
CA LYS A 341 -3.83 8.29 -16.88
C LYS A 341 -3.83 9.20 -18.09
N LEU A 342 -2.67 9.79 -18.38
CA LEU A 342 -2.43 10.64 -19.54
C LEU A 342 -1.46 9.95 -20.49
N LEU A 343 -1.89 9.69 -21.72
CA LEU A 343 -1.04 9.17 -22.79
C LEU A 343 -0.47 10.34 -23.60
N GLY A 344 0.85 10.42 -23.73
CA GLY A 344 1.56 11.47 -24.47
C GLY A 344 1.53 11.31 -25.99
N PRO A 345 2.04 12.30 -26.74
CA PRO A 345 1.94 12.33 -28.21
C PRO A 345 2.84 11.32 -28.93
N ASP A 346 3.80 10.69 -28.23
CA ASP A 346 4.87 9.86 -28.80
C ASP A 346 4.45 8.42 -29.19
N ALA A 347 3.15 8.15 -29.38
CA ALA A 347 2.61 6.82 -29.73
C ALA A 347 3.34 6.12 -30.88
N ALA A 348 3.69 6.88 -31.93
CA ALA A 348 4.36 6.40 -33.13
C ALA A 348 5.86 6.07 -32.93
N ALA A 349 6.47 6.49 -31.82
CA ALA A 349 7.84 6.12 -31.47
C ALA A 349 7.93 4.73 -30.81
N HIS A 350 6.79 4.13 -30.45
CA HIS A 350 6.70 2.84 -29.77
C HIS A 350 6.30 1.72 -30.72
N ASP A 351 6.88 0.54 -30.54
CA ASP A 351 6.50 -0.64 -31.32
C ASP A 351 5.13 -1.20 -30.92
N ALA A 352 4.55 -2.06 -31.76
CA ALA A 352 3.24 -2.66 -31.52
C ALA A 352 3.19 -3.50 -30.22
N ALA A 353 4.33 -4.03 -29.76
CA ALA A 353 4.41 -4.76 -28.49
C ALA A 353 4.30 -3.82 -27.27
N THR A 354 4.94 -2.66 -27.34
CA THR A 354 4.89 -1.59 -26.34
C THR A 354 3.52 -0.92 -26.32
N GLN A 355 2.93 -0.65 -27.48
CA GLN A 355 1.55 -0.14 -27.57
C GLN A 355 0.56 -1.13 -26.94
N LYS A 356 0.73 -2.44 -27.19
CA LYS A 356 -0.07 -3.50 -26.57
C LYS A 356 0.17 -3.66 -25.06
N TYR A 357 1.38 -3.38 -24.58
CA TYR A 357 1.65 -3.29 -23.15
C TYR A 357 0.86 -2.14 -22.50
N VAL A 358 0.79 -0.96 -23.13
CA VAL A 358 -0.01 0.16 -22.63
C VAL A 358 -1.50 -0.18 -22.57
N ALA A 359 -2.04 -0.82 -23.61
CA ALA A 359 -3.43 -1.31 -23.60
C ALA A 359 -3.68 -2.32 -22.46
N TRP A 360 -2.76 -3.27 -22.25
CA TRP A 360 -2.81 -4.22 -21.14
C TRP A 360 -2.72 -3.52 -19.76
N GLN A 361 -1.86 -2.51 -19.62
CA GLN A 361 -1.70 -1.77 -18.37
C GLN A 361 -2.95 -0.93 -18.04
N CYS A 362 -3.61 -0.35 -19.05
CA CYS A 362 -4.92 0.31 -18.88
C CYS A 362 -6.00 -0.67 -18.39
N ASP A 363 -6.05 -1.88 -18.96
CA ASP A 363 -6.94 -2.95 -18.48
C ASP A 363 -6.64 -3.37 -17.03
N GLN A 364 -5.36 -3.55 -16.67
CA GLN A 364 -4.99 -3.92 -15.30
C GLN A 364 -5.30 -2.81 -14.29
N ASP A 365 -5.03 -1.54 -14.64
CA ASP A 365 -5.23 -0.42 -13.75
C ASP A 365 -6.71 -0.09 -13.51
N ALA A 366 -7.56 -0.17 -14.53
CA ALA A 366 -8.99 0.11 -14.39
C ALA A 366 -9.78 -1.08 -13.80
N TYR A 367 -9.42 -2.32 -14.14
CA TYR A 367 -10.32 -3.46 -13.94
C TYR A 367 -9.79 -4.58 -13.03
N ALA A 368 -8.52 -4.58 -12.61
CA ALA A 368 -8.05 -5.55 -11.61
C ALA A 368 -8.78 -5.34 -10.27
N CYS A 369 -9.17 -6.44 -9.61
CA CYS A 369 -10.06 -6.42 -8.43
C CYS A 369 -11.45 -5.79 -8.72
N SER A 370 -11.92 -5.85 -9.97
CA SER A 370 -13.11 -5.12 -10.43
C SER A 370 -13.03 -3.61 -10.17
N GLY A 371 -11.85 -3.00 -10.36
CA GLY A 371 -11.63 -1.56 -10.10
C GLY A 371 -11.73 -1.14 -8.62
N GLN A 372 -11.86 -2.09 -7.69
CA GLN A 372 -11.96 -1.79 -6.25
C GLN A 372 -10.60 -1.49 -5.62
N LYS A 373 -9.91 -0.49 -6.15
CA LYS A 373 -8.65 0.05 -5.62
C LYS A 373 -8.80 1.56 -5.59
N CYS A 374 -8.38 2.20 -4.50
CA CYS A 374 -8.19 3.65 -4.46
C CYS A 374 -7.26 4.13 -5.59
N SER A 375 -6.29 3.30 -5.98
CA SER A 375 -5.38 3.54 -7.11
C SER A 375 -5.90 3.17 -8.51
N ALA A 376 -7.20 2.85 -8.68
CA ALA A 376 -7.74 2.38 -9.96
C ALA A 376 -7.84 3.52 -10.99
N GLN A 377 -7.45 3.23 -12.23
CA GLN A 377 -7.58 4.20 -13.34
C GLN A 377 -9.07 4.47 -13.60
N SER A 378 -9.53 5.63 -13.12
CA SER A 378 -10.91 6.09 -13.22
C SER A 378 -11.15 6.93 -14.47
N ILE A 379 -10.10 7.59 -14.99
CA ILE A 379 -10.14 8.31 -16.27
C ILE A 379 -8.88 8.11 -17.12
N LEU A 380 -9.07 7.99 -18.43
CA LEU A 380 -8.00 7.94 -19.44
C LEU A 380 -8.08 9.15 -20.38
N PHE A 381 -7.03 9.97 -20.40
CA PHE A 381 -6.79 11.03 -21.37
C PHE A 381 -5.85 10.51 -22.47
N ALA A 382 -6.42 10.01 -23.56
CA ALA A 382 -5.66 9.46 -24.68
C ALA A 382 -5.31 10.57 -25.70
N HIS A 383 -4.04 10.78 -26.01
CA HIS A 383 -3.69 11.65 -27.14
C HIS A 383 -4.19 11.03 -28.45
N THR A 384 -4.62 11.85 -29.41
CA THR A 384 -5.16 11.36 -30.69
C THR A 384 -4.20 10.47 -31.48
N ASN A 385 -2.88 10.59 -31.26
CA ASN A 385 -1.88 9.69 -31.87
C ASN A 385 -2.00 8.25 -31.34
N TRP A 386 -2.47 8.05 -30.11
CA TRP A 386 -2.79 6.72 -29.57
C TRP A 386 -4.09 6.17 -30.13
N SER A 387 -5.17 6.95 -30.09
CA SER A 387 -6.51 6.46 -30.45
C SER A 387 -6.70 6.27 -31.96
N LYS A 388 -6.05 7.10 -32.80
CA LYS A 388 -6.16 7.04 -34.27
C LYS A 388 -4.95 6.39 -34.94
N GLY A 389 -3.79 6.40 -34.27
CA GLY A 389 -2.53 5.86 -34.78
C GLY A 389 -2.17 4.45 -34.28
N THR A 390 -2.95 3.87 -33.36
CA THR A 390 -2.71 2.53 -32.80
C THR A 390 -4.03 1.76 -32.65
N GLN A 391 -3.98 0.53 -32.15
CA GLN A 391 -5.17 -0.29 -31.81
C GLN A 391 -5.52 -0.24 -30.31
N LEU A 392 -5.20 0.86 -29.62
CA LEU A 392 -5.31 0.97 -28.16
C LEU A 392 -6.71 0.58 -27.65
N PHE A 393 -7.77 1.15 -28.23
CA PHE A 393 -9.14 0.97 -27.74
C PHE A 393 -9.68 -0.43 -28.05
N GLU A 394 -9.36 -0.99 -29.23
CA GLU A 394 -9.68 -2.36 -29.61
C GLU A 394 -8.98 -3.36 -28.68
N GLN A 395 -7.71 -3.12 -28.35
CA GLN A 395 -6.94 -3.98 -27.44
C GLN A 395 -7.41 -3.85 -25.99
N MET A 396 -7.77 -2.64 -25.52
CA MET A 396 -8.43 -2.46 -24.22
C MET A 396 -9.73 -3.25 -24.13
N LYS A 397 -10.57 -3.19 -25.18
CA LYS A 397 -11.81 -3.98 -25.30
C LYS A 397 -11.54 -5.49 -25.35
N GLU A 398 -10.50 -5.92 -26.05
CA GLU A 398 -10.05 -7.33 -26.12
C GLU A 398 -9.55 -7.85 -24.76
N PHE A 399 -8.80 -7.05 -24.00
CA PHE A 399 -8.35 -7.44 -22.66
C PHE A 399 -9.51 -7.48 -21.66
N ALA A 400 -10.39 -6.47 -21.69
CA ALA A 400 -11.59 -6.40 -20.87
C ALA A 400 -12.50 -7.62 -21.08
N SER A 401 -12.79 -8.01 -22.32
CA SER A 401 -13.70 -9.12 -22.65
C SER A 401 -13.17 -10.53 -22.30
N ARG A 402 -11.88 -10.64 -21.92
CA ARG A 402 -11.29 -11.91 -21.43
C ARG A 402 -11.46 -12.12 -19.94
N ARG A 403 -11.94 -11.11 -19.21
CA ARG A 403 -12.18 -11.18 -17.76
C ARG A 403 -13.46 -11.96 -17.48
N LYS A 404 -13.42 -12.81 -16.46
CA LYS A 404 -14.48 -13.78 -16.15
C LYS A 404 -14.61 -14.01 -14.65
N LEU A 405 -15.79 -14.46 -14.21
CA LEU A 405 -16.06 -14.68 -12.79
C LEU A 405 -15.28 -15.88 -12.25
N SER A 406 -15.08 -16.90 -13.09
CA SER A 406 -14.43 -18.17 -12.70
C SER A 406 -12.99 -18.08 -12.18
N ASP A 407 -12.25 -17.00 -12.47
CA ASP A 407 -10.91 -16.75 -11.92
C ASP A 407 -10.80 -15.39 -11.17
N LEU A 408 -11.94 -14.73 -10.92
CA LEU A 408 -12.07 -13.43 -10.27
C LEU A 408 -11.20 -12.32 -10.90
N THR A 409 -10.94 -12.40 -12.22
CA THR A 409 -10.44 -11.27 -13.01
C THR A 409 -11.51 -10.20 -13.22
N ILE A 410 -12.79 -10.57 -13.10
CA ILE A 410 -13.92 -9.70 -12.77
C ILE A 410 -14.76 -10.42 -11.69
N GLY A 411 -15.49 -9.68 -10.87
CA GLY A 411 -16.24 -10.24 -9.74
C GLY A 411 -17.02 -9.19 -8.95
N PRO A 412 -17.66 -9.59 -7.82
CA PRO A 412 -18.53 -8.74 -7.02
C PRO A 412 -17.92 -7.38 -6.65
N VAL A 413 -18.73 -6.33 -6.78
CA VAL A 413 -18.42 -4.97 -6.33
C VAL A 413 -19.11 -4.72 -4.99
N LEU A 414 -18.34 -4.57 -3.92
CA LEU A 414 -18.88 -4.57 -2.56
C LEU A 414 -19.43 -3.21 -2.11
N SER A 415 -19.06 -2.12 -2.77
CA SER A 415 -19.47 -0.73 -2.44
C SER A 415 -20.57 -0.16 -3.34
N TRP A 416 -20.81 -0.75 -4.51
CA TRP A 416 -21.78 -0.28 -5.51
C TRP A 416 -22.65 -1.42 -6.00
N THR A 417 -23.95 -1.18 -6.19
CA THR A 417 -24.88 -2.14 -6.82
C THR A 417 -24.81 -2.04 -8.35
N THR A 418 -25.22 -3.10 -9.06
CA THR A 418 -25.37 -3.10 -10.52
C THR A 418 -26.25 -1.95 -10.99
N GLU A 419 -27.39 -1.74 -10.32
CA GLU A 419 -28.32 -0.66 -10.64
C GLU A 419 -27.67 0.73 -10.54
N ASN A 420 -26.88 1.00 -9.50
CA ASN A 420 -26.24 2.30 -9.32
C ASN A 420 -25.14 2.56 -10.37
N MET A 421 -24.34 1.54 -10.72
CA MET A 421 -23.32 1.67 -11.78
C MET A 421 -23.96 1.89 -13.15
N LEU A 422 -25.02 1.13 -13.50
CA LEU A 422 -25.71 1.31 -14.77
C LEU A 422 -26.44 2.66 -14.85
N LYS A 423 -27.03 3.15 -13.75
CA LYS A 423 -27.57 4.52 -13.68
C LYS A 423 -26.50 5.60 -13.88
N HIS A 424 -25.27 5.38 -13.40
CA HIS A 424 -24.16 6.30 -13.65
C HIS A 424 -23.73 6.28 -15.13
N VAL A 425 -23.64 5.11 -15.76
CA VAL A 425 -23.41 4.96 -17.21
C VAL A 425 -24.47 5.71 -18.03
N GLU A 426 -25.75 5.54 -17.73
CA GLU A 426 -26.83 6.23 -18.45
C GLU A 426 -26.80 7.76 -18.26
N LYS A 427 -26.40 8.25 -17.07
CA LYS A 427 -26.16 9.69 -16.87
C LYS A 427 -25.03 10.20 -17.75
N LEU A 428 -23.89 9.52 -17.81
CA LEU A 428 -22.77 9.94 -18.67
C LEU A 428 -23.14 9.93 -20.16
N LYS A 429 -23.87 8.91 -20.63
CA LYS A 429 -24.40 8.86 -22.02
C LYS A 429 -25.36 10.00 -22.37
N SER A 430 -25.88 10.75 -21.39
CA SER A 430 -26.70 11.93 -21.66
C SER A 430 -25.88 13.19 -21.98
N LEU A 431 -24.57 13.17 -21.74
CA LEU A 431 -23.66 14.26 -22.14
C LEU A 431 -23.46 14.28 -23.67
N PRO A 432 -23.34 15.46 -24.31
CA PRO A 432 -23.14 15.56 -25.75
C PRO A 432 -21.94 14.74 -26.24
N GLY A 433 -22.16 13.92 -27.27
CA GLY A 433 -21.11 13.09 -27.89
C GLY A 433 -20.58 11.93 -27.03
N ALA A 434 -21.13 11.70 -25.83
CA ALA A 434 -20.73 10.58 -24.99
C ALA A 434 -21.34 9.24 -25.47
N TYR A 435 -20.59 8.14 -25.33
CA TYR A 435 -21.06 6.80 -25.73
C TYR A 435 -20.32 5.68 -24.98
N VAL A 436 -20.92 4.49 -24.89
CA VAL A 436 -20.27 3.31 -24.31
C VAL A 436 -19.33 2.68 -25.34
N MET A 437 -18.03 2.60 -25.02
CA MET A 437 -17.04 1.95 -25.89
C MET A 437 -17.12 0.42 -25.81
N PHE A 438 -17.31 -0.07 -24.58
CA PHE A 438 -17.54 -1.47 -24.22
C PHE A 438 -18.04 -1.58 -22.77
N GLY A 439 -18.65 -2.72 -22.43
CA GLY A 439 -19.35 -2.91 -21.16
C GLY A 439 -20.69 -2.19 -21.16
N GLY A 440 -21.05 -1.58 -20.03
CA GLY A 440 -22.35 -0.90 -19.86
C GLY A 440 -23.50 -1.86 -19.55
N GLU A 441 -23.20 -3.10 -19.19
CA GLU A 441 -24.17 -4.17 -18.94
C GLU A 441 -23.84 -4.93 -17.64
N ALA A 442 -24.84 -5.64 -17.10
CA ALA A 442 -24.62 -6.61 -16.04
C ALA A 442 -23.69 -7.76 -16.51
N LEU A 443 -23.08 -8.50 -15.57
CA LEU A 443 -22.27 -9.67 -15.93
C LEU A 443 -23.11 -10.70 -16.69
N SER A 444 -22.62 -11.12 -17.86
CA SER A 444 -23.33 -12.05 -18.76
C SER A 444 -23.25 -13.51 -18.33
N GLU A 445 -22.28 -13.86 -17.48
CA GLU A 445 -22.13 -15.21 -16.92
C GLU A 445 -23.20 -15.46 -15.84
N PRO A 446 -23.95 -16.58 -15.87
CA PRO A 446 -24.87 -16.94 -14.79
C PRO A 446 -24.16 -16.99 -13.43
N HIS A 447 -24.65 -16.21 -12.47
CA HIS A 447 -24.03 -16.04 -11.17
C HIS A 447 -25.04 -15.98 -10.02
N SER A 448 -24.56 -16.13 -8.79
CA SER A 448 -25.36 -16.04 -7.56
C SER A 448 -24.92 -14.89 -6.63
N ILE A 449 -24.21 -13.91 -7.18
CA ILE A 449 -23.83 -12.66 -6.50
C ILE A 449 -25.11 -11.99 -5.96
N PRO A 450 -25.20 -11.71 -4.64
CA PRO A 450 -26.41 -11.14 -4.04
C PRO A 450 -26.55 -9.66 -4.43
N ALA A 451 -27.78 -9.18 -4.67
CA ALA A 451 -28.08 -7.85 -5.20
C ALA A 451 -27.59 -6.64 -4.37
N VAL A 452 -27.13 -6.86 -3.14
CA VAL A 452 -26.43 -5.86 -2.31
C VAL A 452 -25.04 -5.52 -2.86
N TYR A 453 -24.46 -6.39 -3.69
CA TYR A 453 -23.20 -6.21 -4.39
C TYR A 453 -23.43 -6.08 -5.89
N GLY A 454 -22.55 -5.33 -6.56
CA GLY A 454 -22.61 -5.11 -8.00
C GLY A 454 -21.97 -6.22 -8.81
N ALA A 455 -22.51 -6.42 -10.00
CA ALA A 455 -22.08 -7.41 -10.99
C ALA A 455 -22.28 -6.82 -12.39
N VAL A 456 -21.27 -6.10 -12.89
CA VAL A 456 -21.24 -5.50 -14.23
C VAL A 456 -19.98 -5.92 -14.99
N GLN A 457 -20.06 -5.88 -16.32
CA GLN A 457 -18.90 -6.03 -17.19
C GLN A 457 -17.88 -4.89 -16.96
N PRO A 458 -16.59 -5.09 -17.25
CA PRO A 458 -15.63 -3.98 -17.35
C PRO A 458 -16.13 -2.95 -18.37
N THR A 459 -16.31 -1.71 -17.92
CA THR A 459 -17.06 -0.69 -18.66
C THR A 459 -16.21 0.55 -18.90
N ALA A 460 -16.16 1.00 -20.16
CA ALA A 460 -15.57 2.27 -20.55
C ALA A 460 -16.61 3.14 -21.26
N VAL A 461 -16.81 4.37 -20.75
CA VAL A 461 -17.66 5.39 -21.39
C VAL A 461 -16.76 6.48 -21.94
N PHE A 462 -16.85 6.71 -23.25
CA PHE A 462 -16.23 7.86 -23.89
C PHE A 462 -17.04 9.12 -23.56
N VAL A 463 -16.36 10.19 -23.17
CA VAL A 463 -16.93 11.54 -23.05
C VAL A 463 -15.94 12.51 -23.70
N PRO A 464 -16.36 13.37 -24.66
CA PRO A 464 -15.47 14.38 -25.23
C PRO A 464 -14.94 15.35 -24.16
N LEU A 465 -13.66 15.71 -24.21
CA LEU A 465 -13.02 16.64 -23.26
C LEU A 465 -13.80 17.95 -23.10
N THR A 466 -14.24 18.52 -24.22
CA THR A 466 -15.06 19.74 -24.25
C THR A 466 -16.44 19.58 -23.62
N SER A 467 -17.01 18.38 -23.64
CA SER A 467 -18.32 18.09 -23.03
C SER A 467 -18.19 17.76 -21.54
N MET A 468 -17.07 17.17 -21.13
CA MET A 468 -16.70 17.02 -19.71
C MET A 468 -16.46 18.39 -19.04
N LEU A 469 -15.77 19.31 -19.73
CA LEU A 469 -15.46 20.64 -19.20
C LEU A 469 -16.58 21.68 -19.39
N ALA A 470 -17.70 21.32 -20.04
CA ALA A 470 -18.76 22.26 -20.43
C ALA A 470 -19.52 22.90 -19.25
N SER A 471 -19.55 22.26 -18.08
CA SER A 471 -20.12 22.80 -16.84
C SER A 471 -19.54 22.09 -15.61
N GLU A 472 -19.76 22.63 -14.41
CA GLU A 472 -19.36 21.95 -13.17
C GLU A 472 -20.16 20.66 -12.94
N GLU A 473 -21.44 20.62 -13.32
CA GLU A 473 -22.28 19.42 -13.21
C GLU A 473 -21.80 18.30 -14.13
N ALA A 474 -21.36 18.63 -15.36
CA ALA A 474 -20.77 17.67 -16.28
C ALA A 474 -19.41 17.18 -15.78
N PHE A 475 -18.57 18.08 -15.27
CA PHE A 475 -17.27 17.72 -14.71
C PHE A 475 -17.41 16.81 -13.49
N ALA A 476 -18.21 17.21 -12.48
CA ALA A 476 -18.45 16.42 -11.27
C ALA A 476 -19.13 15.06 -11.56
N LEU A 477 -19.97 14.98 -12.60
CA LEU A 477 -20.52 13.70 -13.05
C LEU A 477 -19.41 12.80 -13.63
N CYS A 478 -18.51 13.34 -14.44
CA CYS A 478 -17.38 12.59 -15.00
C CYS A 478 -16.31 12.22 -13.96
N THR A 479 -16.13 13.03 -12.90
CA THR A 479 -15.13 12.82 -11.84
C THR A 479 -15.68 12.15 -10.58
N THR A 480 -16.89 11.58 -10.63
CA THR A 480 -17.42 10.76 -9.53
C THR A 480 -16.65 9.43 -9.42
N GLU A 481 -16.06 9.14 -8.25
CA GLU A 481 -15.41 7.85 -7.96
C GLU A 481 -16.43 6.69 -8.00
N VAL A 482 -16.45 5.95 -9.12
CA VAL A 482 -17.16 4.67 -9.22
C VAL A 482 -16.19 3.56 -8.83
N PHE A 483 -16.23 3.18 -7.56
CA PHE A 483 -15.36 2.14 -6.97
C PHE A 483 -15.75 0.72 -7.41
N GLY A 484 -15.69 0.48 -8.72
CA GLY A 484 -16.13 -0.69 -9.48
C GLY A 484 -15.41 -0.75 -10.83
N PRO A 485 -15.73 -1.68 -11.73
CA PRO A 485 -14.95 -1.94 -12.94
C PRO A 485 -15.35 -0.98 -14.06
N PHE A 486 -15.14 0.32 -13.83
CA PHE A 486 -15.63 1.42 -14.63
C PHE A 486 -14.52 2.45 -14.89
N GLN A 487 -14.50 3.06 -16.08
CA GLN A 487 -13.68 4.24 -16.35
C GLN A 487 -14.35 5.19 -17.36
N VAL A 488 -14.01 6.47 -17.26
CA VAL A 488 -14.22 7.47 -18.32
C VAL A 488 -13.02 7.45 -19.28
N VAL A 489 -13.25 7.66 -20.57
CA VAL A 489 -12.20 7.85 -21.58
C VAL A 489 -12.47 9.15 -22.33
N THR A 490 -11.43 9.96 -22.54
CA THR A 490 -11.47 11.14 -23.39
C THR A 490 -10.26 11.18 -24.32
N GLU A 491 -10.40 11.89 -25.43
CA GLU A 491 -9.31 12.23 -26.34
C GLU A 491 -8.80 13.67 -26.10
N TRP A 492 -7.56 13.93 -26.51
CA TRP A 492 -6.98 15.28 -26.64
C TRP A 492 -5.94 15.31 -27.77
N SER A 493 -5.73 16.48 -28.38
CA SER A 493 -4.75 16.72 -29.46
C SER A 493 -3.64 17.70 -29.04
N ASP A 494 -2.60 17.90 -29.86
CA ASP A 494 -1.39 18.66 -29.49
C ASP A 494 -1.65 20.06 -28.91
N GLY A 495 -2.73 20.74 -29.34
CA GLY A 495 -3.14 22.05 -28.83
C GLY A 495 -3.96 22.04 -27.53
N GLU A 496 -4.45 20.88 -27.10
CA GLU A 496 -5.42 20.72 -26.00
C GLU A 496 -4.81 20.29 -24.66
N LEU A 497 -3.47 20.09 -24.59
CA LEU A 497 -2.80 19.82 -23.32
C LEU A 497 -3.15 20.81 -22.19
N PRO A 498 -3.32 22.13 -22.43
CA PRO A 498 -3.77 23.06 -21.39
C PRO A 498 -5.14 22.70 -20.81
N LEU A 499 -6.09 22.23 -21.64
CA LEU A 499 -7.42 21.79 -21.19
C LEU A 499 -7.36 20.49 -20.39
N VAL A 500 -6.43 19.59 -20.74
CA VAL A 500 -6.15 18.40 -19.93
C VAL A 500 -5.61 18.82 -18.57
N LEU A 501 -4.61 19.71 -18.51
CA LEU A 501 -4.05 20.17 -17.24
C LEU A 501 -5.09 20.92 -16.38
N GLU A 502 -5.96 21.74 -16.99
CA GLU A 502 -7.12 22.34 -16.31
C GLU A 502 -8.05 21.26 -15.72
N ALA A 503 -8.35 20.21 -16.48
CA ALA A 503 -9.18 19.11 -16.00
C ALA A 503 -8.56 18.37 -14.81
N LEU A 504 -7.22 18.24 -14.77
CA LEU A 504 -6.50 17.59 -13.67
C LEU A 504 -6.43 18.48 -12.42
N GLU A 505 -6.23 19.79 -12.60
CA GLU A 505 -6.21 20.78 -11.50
C GLU A 505 -7.60 20.93 -10.85
N ARG A 506 -8.69 20.77 -11.60
CA ARG A 506 -10.07 20.83 -11.09
C ARG A 506 -10.49 19.62 -10.25
N MET A 507 -9.72 18.54 -10.21
CA MET A 507 -10.07 17.34 -9.44
C MET A 507 -9.85 17.55 -7.93
N GLU A 508 -10.80 17.14 -7.08
CA GLU A 508 -10.64 17.26 -5.62
C GLU A 508 -9.65 16.23 -5.02
N ASN A 509 -9.41 15.12 -5.71
CA ASN A 509 -8.63 13.99 -5.19
C ASN A 509 -7.29 13.84 -5.92
N HIS A 510 -6.19 13.80 -5.15
CA HIS A 510 -4.82 13.78 -5.68
C HIS A 510 -4.01 12.57 -5.18
N LEU A 511 -4.51 11.35 -5.44
CA LEU A 511 -3.92 10.11 -4.92
C LEU A 511 -2.84 9.53 -5.86
N THR A 512 -3.20 8.84 -6.95
CA THR A 512 -2.24 8.33 -7.94
C THR A 512 -2.48 8.88 -9.34
N ALA A 513 -1.45 8.78 -10.19
CA ALA A 513 -1.54 9.20 -11.58
C ALA A 513 -0.52 8.48 -12.46
N ALA A 514 -0.73 8.52 -13.78
CA ALA A 514 0.17 7.92 -14.75
C ALA A 514 0.42 8.83 -15.97
N VAL A 515 1.67 9.21 -16.20
CA VAL A 515 2.12 9.95 -17.40
C VAL A 515 2.85 8.98 -18.34
N VAL A 516 2.13 8.46 -19.34
CA VAL A 516 2.61 7.45 -20.29
C VAL A 516 3.20 8.12 -21.52
N SER A 517 4.50 8.38 -21.46
CA SER A 517 5.31 8.94 -22.55
C SER A 517 6.79 8.67 -22.27
N ASN A 518 7.64 8.64 -23.29
CA ASN A 518 9.11 8.70 -23.13
C ASN A 518 9.70 10.08 -23.50
N ASP A 519 8.89 11.05 -23.94
CA ASP A 519 9.36 12.43 -24.13
C ASP A 519 9.52 13.13 -22.78
N VAL A 520 10.77 13.30 -22.36
CA VAL A 520 11.17 13.96 -21.10
C VAL A 520 10.63 15.41 -21.01
N SER A 521 10.43 16.09 -22.13
CA SER A 521 9.90 17.47 -22.17
C SER A 521 8.40 17.47 -21.85
N PHE A 522 7.65 16.58 -22.48
CA PHE A 522 6.23 16.35 -22.17
C PHE A 522 6.05 15.87 -20.72
N GLN A 523 6.84 14.88 -20.28
CA GLN A 523 6.82 14.39 -18.90
C GLN A 523 7.01 15.53 -17.90
N ARG A 524 8.04 16.38 -18.08
CA ARG A 524 8.29 17.52 -17.20
C ARG A 524 7.10 18.47 -17.17
N LYS A 525 6.57 18.86 -18.34
CA LYS A 525 5.47 19.80 -18.47
C LYS A 525 4.19 19.34 -17.76
N VAL A 526 3.95 18.03 -17.67
CA VAL A 526 2.83 17.48 -16.90
C VAL A 526 3.17 17.41 -15.41
N LEU A 527 4.36 16.91 -15.05
CA LEU A 527 4.78 16.74 -13.66
C LEU A 527 4.97 18.06 -12.90
N GLU A 528 5.29 19.16 -13.58
CA GLU A 528 5.41 20.49 -12.97
C GLU A 528 4.06 21.19 -12.75
N ALA A 529 2.97 20.61 -13.28
CA ALA A 529 1.62 21.18 -13.30
C ALA A 529 0.54 20.20 -12.79
N THR A 530 0.92 19.21 -11.98
CA THR A 530 0.00 18.21 -11.40
C THR A 530 0.39 17.84 -9.96
N VAL A 531 -0.58 17.38 -9.16
CA VAL A 531 -0.44 17.25 -7.69
C VAL A 531 -0.31 15.81 -7.19
N ASN A 532 -0.89 14.81 -7.87
CA ASN A 532 -1.12 13.45 -7.34
C ASN A 532 0.11 12.83 -6.63
N GLY A 533 -0.06 12.50 -5.35
CA GLY A 533 1.06 12.15 -4.44
C GLY A 533 1.83 10.88 -4.80
N THR A 534 1.25 10.00 -5.60
CA THR A 534 1.92 8.81 -6.15
C THR A 534 1.80 8.78 -7.68
N THR A 535 2.53 9.68 -8.35
CA THR A 535 2.55 9.76 -9.83
C THR A 535 3.64 8.88 -10.45
N TYR A 536 3.25 8.01 -11.37
CA TYR A 536 4.16 7.21 -12.19
C TYR A 536 4.42 7.86 -13.55
N CYS A 537 5.65 7.77 -14.06
CA CYS A 537 6.06 8.41 -15.30
C CYS A 537 6.89 7.48 -16.19
N GLY A 538 6.78 7.61 -17.51
CA GLY A 538 7.44 6.78 -18.52
C GLY A 538 6.46 5.91 -19.31
N ILE A 539 6.89 5.31 -20.44
CA ILE A 539 6.03 4.44 -21.27
C ILE A 539 5.42 3.22 -20.53
N ARG A 540 5.97 2.86 -19.36
CA ARG A 540 5.46 1.79 -18.49
C ARG A 540 4.70 2.30 -17.26
N ALA A 541 4.32 3.57 -17.24
CA ALA A 541 3.53 4.16 -16.15
C ALA A 541 2.18 3.47 -15.98
N ARG A 542 1.72 3.43 -14.73
CA ARG A 542 0.52 2.74 -14.25
C ARG A 542 -0.07 3.56 -13.11
N THR A 543 -1.32 3.36 -12.74
CA THR A 543 -1.89 3.99 -11.53
C THR A 543 -1.80 3.01 -10.34
N THR A 544 -2.03 1.70 -10.59
CA THR A 544 -2.18 0.71 -9.50
C THR A 544 -0.89 0.04 -9.06
N GLY A 545 -0.92 -0.53 -7.85
CA GLY A 545 0.07 -1.49 -7.38
C GLY A 545 1.39 -0.83 -6.99
N ALA A 546 1.32 0.05 -5.99
CA ALA A 546 2.48 0.57 -5.29
C ALA A 546 3.03 -0.49 -4.31
N PRO A 547 4.22 -1.08 -4.54
CA PRO A 547 4.88 -1.91 -3.53
C PRO A 547 5.41 -1.09 -2.36
N GLN A 548 5.68 -1.77 -1.24
CA GLN A 548 6.18 -1.23 0.03
C GLN A 548 7.55 -0.51 -0.04
N ASN A 549 8.24 -0.55 -1.18
CA ASN A 549 9.57 0.03 -1.36
C ASN A 549 9.56 1.50 -1.82
N HIS A 550 8.39 2.11 -2.00
CA HIS A 550 8.23 3.54 -2.25
C HIS A 550 6.93 4.05 -1.60
N TRP A 551 6.78 5.37 -1.51
CA TRP A 551 5.58 6.00 -0.94
C TRP A 551 4.32 5.61 -1.71
N PHE A 552 3.23 5.41 -0.97
CA PHE A 552 1.87 5.44 -1.48
C PHE A 552 1.03 6.31 -0.53
N GLY A 553 0.22 7.21 -1.10
CA GLY A 553 -0.58 8.18 -0.37
C GLY A 553 -0.80 9.47 -1.17
N PRO A 554 -1.78 10.30 -0.79
CA PRO A 554 -2.13 11.53 -1.51
C PRO A 554 -1.14 12.68 -1.25
N CYS A 555 -1.31 13.77 -1.99
CA CYS A 555 -0.66 15.05 -1.80
C CYS A 555 -1.72 16.18 -1.81
N GLY A 556 -1.32 17.42 -1.53
CA GLY A 556 -2.23 18.58 -1.44
C GLY A 556 -2.93 18.74 -0.09
N ASP A 557 -3.11 17.66 0.68
CA ASP A 557 -3.71 17.70 2.02
C ASP A 557 -2.64 17.57 3.13
N PRO A 558 -2.55 18.50 4.11
CA PRO A 558 -1.68 18.35 5.28
C PRO A 558 -2.03 17.15 6.19
N ARG A 559 -3.21 16.55 6.02
CA ARG A 559 -3.66 15.30 6.65
C ARG A 559 -3.25 14.05 5.85
N GLY A 560 -2.65 14.20 4.67
CA GLY A 560 -2.34 13.09 3.77
C GLY A 560 -1.49 11.99 4.42
N ALA A 561 -1.98 10.76 4.41
CA ALA A 561 -1.32 9.60 4.97
C ALA A 561 -0.38 8.93 3.96
N GLY A 562 0.81 8.57 4.41
CA GLY A 562 1.65 7.60 3.72
C GLY A 562 1.41 6.19 4.24
N ILE A 563 1.83 5.18 3.46
CA ILE A 563 1.94 3.79 3.91
C ILE A 563 3.26 3.14 3.44
N GLY A 564 3.68 2.07 4.13
CA GLY A 564 4.77 1.17 3.72
C GLY A 564 6.20 1.64 4.05
N THR A 565 6.58 2.87 3.69
CA THR A 565 7.98 3.34 3.80
C THR A 565 8.38 3.80 5.21
N PRO A 566 9.69 3.87 5.52
CA PRO A 566 10.18 4.50 6.74
C PRO A 566 9.69 5.94 6.94
N GLU A 567 9.58 6.70 5.85
CA GLU A 567 9.10 8.09 5.84
C GLU A 567 7.61 8.16 6.18
N ALA A 568 6.80 7.31 5.55
CA ALA A 568 5.38 7.18 5.84
C ALA A 568 5.12 6.82 7.30
N ILE A 569 5.82 5.82 7.83
CA ILE A 569 5.68 5.40 9.23
C ILE A 569 6.07 6.54 10.18
N ARG A 570 7.20 7.21 9.92
CA ARG A 570 7.65 8.32 10.78
C ARG A 570 6.67 9.50 10.72
N LEU A 571 6.14 9.84 9.56
CA LEU A 571 5.14 10.90 9.39
C LEU A 571 3.85 10.59 10.15
N VAL A 572 3.20 9.46 9.83
CA VAL A 572 1.86 9.13 10.32
C VAL A 572 1.88 8.75 11.81
N TRP A 573 2.92 8.05 12.27
CA TRP A 573 2.91 7.40 13.59
C TRP A 573 3.83 8.05 14.63
N SER A 574 4.48 9.17 14.31
CA SER A 574 5.23 9.94 15.30
C SER A 574 5.22 11.44 15.04
N CYS A 575 5.21 12.23 16.10
CA CYS A 575 5.50 13.66 16.02
C CYS A 575 6.99 13.94 16.25
N HIS A 576 7.41 15.17 16.00
CA HIS A 576 8.72 15.67 16.40
C HIS A 576 8.71 16.09 17.88
N ARG A 577 9.78 15.78 18.61
CA ARG A 577 10.05 16.32 19.96
C ARG A 577 11.50 16.78 20.03
N GLU A 578 11.69 18.08 20.20
CA GLU A 578 12.99 18.67 20.51
C GLU A 578 13.32 18.51 22.00
N ILE A 579 14.56 18.16 22.31
CA ILE A 579 15.11 18.14 23.67
C ILE A 579 16.44 18.87 23.65
N ILE A 580 16.48 20.04 24.28
CA ILE A 580 17.70 20.83 24.46
C ILE A 580 18.32 20.42 25.79
N LYS A 581 19.57 19.97 25.75
CA LYS A 581 20.43 19.81 26.92
C LYS A 581 21.24 21.09 27.08
N ASP A 582 21.37 21.55 28.31
CA ASP A 582 22.27 22.64 28.68
C ASP A 582 22.90 22.27 30.03
N GLU A 583 24.07 21.64 29.96
CA GLU A 583 24.75 21.00 31.10
C GLU A 583 25.91 21.87 31.63
N GLY A 584 26.14 23.05 31.04
CA GLY A 584 27.21 23.97 31.41
C GLY A 584 28.61 23.56 30.92
N PRO A 585 29.69 24.21 31.42
CA PRO A 585 29.74 25.00 32.64
C PRO A 585 29.02 26.35 32.54
N MET A 586 28.65 26.92 33.69
CA MET A 586 28.27 28.33 33.77
C MET A 586 29.45 29.20 33.28
N PRO A 587 29.19 30.29 32.55
CA PRO A 587 30.22 31.29 32.24
C PRO A 587 30.92 31.80 33.51
N ASN A 588 32.22 32.11 33.42
CA ASN A 588 32.97 32.66 34.54
C ASN A 588 32.32 33.97 35.04
N ALA A 589 32.23 34.12 36.36
CA ALA A 589 31.41 35.15 37.02
C ALA A 589 31.68 36.61 36.55
N HIS A 590 32.89 36.90 36.08
CA HIS A 590 33.28 38.21 35.52
C HIS A 590 32.45 38.68 34.31
N GLY A 591 31.64 37.81 33.70
CA GLY A 591 30.72 38.19 32.61
C GLY A 591 29.36 38.73 33.06
N PHE A 592 28.98 38.61 34.34
CA PHE A 592 27.66 39.02 34.83
C PHE A 592 27.64 40.42 35.49
N GLU A 593 28.80 40.99 35.80
CA GLU A 593 28.93 42.28 36.51
C GLU A 593 29.07 43.50 35.57
N THR A 594 29.06 43.30 34.24
CA THR A 594 29.32 44.35 33.23
C THR A 594 28.26 44.45 32.14
N SER A 595 27.07 43.87 32.35
CA SER A 595 25.91 43.93 31.44
C SER A 595 24.73 44.69 32.04
#